data_AF-A0A0D2ZWR6-F1
#
_entry.id   AF-A0A0D2ZWR6-F1
#
_cell.length_a   1.000
_cell.length_b   1.000
_cell.length_c   1.000
_cell.angle_alpha   90.00
_cell.angle_beta   90.00
_cell.angle_gamma   90.00
#
_symmetry.space_group_name_H-M   'P 1'
#
loop_
_entity.id
_entity.type
_entity.pdbx_description
1 polymer ?
#
loop_
_entity_poly.entity_id
_entity_poly.type
_entity_poly.pdbx_seq_one_letter_code
_entity_poly.pdbx_strand_id
1 'polypeptide(L)' 'GVGDVLDIVPIDDSDTKLTARCEVCGHKGFFTVRKTFDTRTELIGWVDVYMPVCLKHYINNQIVIKASK' A
#
# COMPACT_ATOMS: atom_id res chain seq x y z
N GLY A 1 -6.21 12.87 -5.30
CA GLY A 1 -5.36 11.79 -4.72
C GLY A 1 -6.19 10.53 -4.52
N VAL A 2 -5.70 9.52 -3.80
CA VAL A 2 -6.49 8.29 -3.47
C VAL A 2 -7.68 8.58 -2.53
N GLY A 3 -7.77 9.79 -1.98
CA GLY A 3 -8.81 10.21 -1.04
C GLY A 3 -10.24 10.05 -1.57
N ASP A 4 -10.47 10.40 -2.85
CA ASP A 4 -11.84 10.47 -3.41
C ASP A 4 -12.34 9.11 -3.94
N VAL A 5 -11.48 8.09 -3.96
CA VAL A 5 -11.83 6.76 -4.50
C VAL A 5 -12.97 6.12 -3.69
N LEU A 6 -13.03 6.37 -2.38
CA LEU A 6 -14.09 5.83 -1.52
C LEU A 6 -15.45 6.51 -1.74
N ASP A 7 -15.48 7.71 -2.30
CA ASP A 7 -16.72 8.44 -2.58
C ASP A 7 -17.45 7.88 -3.81
N ILE A 8 -16.72 7.17 -4.68
CA ILE A 8 -17.24 6.56 -5.92
C ILE A 8 -17.87 5.20 -5.65
N VAL A 9 -17.36 4.44 -4.69
CA VAL A 9 -17.81 3.06 -4.36
C VAL A 9 -19.34 2.95 -4.18
N PRO A 10 -20.05 3.86 -3.49
CA PRO A 10 -21.50 3.74 -3.31
C PRO A 10 -22.33 4.01 -4.57
N ILE A 11 -21.72 4.59 -5.61
CA ILE A 11 -22.37 5.03 -6.85
C ILE A 11 -22.08 4.04 -7.99
N ASP A 12 -21.07 3.19 -7.84
CA ASP A 12 -20.61 2.29 -8.89
C ASP A 12 -21.45 1.00 -8.95
N ASP A 13 -21.70 0.50 -10.17
CA ASP A 13 -22.43 -0.75 -10.40
C ASP A 13 -21.55 -1.99 -10.13
N SER A 14 -20.20 -1.88 -10.20
CA SER A 14 -19.28 -3.00 -10.03
C SER A 14 -17.85 -2.61 -9.64
N ASP A 15 -17.45 -2.91 -8.40
CA ASP A 15 -16.07 -2.72 -7.97
C ASP A 15 -15.16 -3.94 -8.22
N THR A 16 -13.98 -3.71 -8.81
CA THR A 16 -12.91 -4.73 -8.88
C THR A 16 -11.64 -4.24 -8.19
N LYS A 17 -11.25 -4.91 -7.09
CA LYS A 17 -9.98 -4.67 -6.41
C LYS A 17 -8.87 -5.57 -6.95
N LEU A 18 -7.96 -4.98 -7.75
CA LEU A 18 -6.78 -5.68 -8.24
C LEU A 18 -5.84 -6.08 -7.09
N THR A 19 -5.16 -7.21 -7.28
CA THR A 19 -4.27 -7.80 -6.27
C THR A 19 -2.86 -7.96 -6.84
N ALA A 20 -1.85 -7.58 -6.05
CA ALA A 20 -0.44 -7.80 -6.38
C ALA A 20 0.10 -9.05 -5.67
N ARG A 21 1.38 -9.38 -5.86
CA ARG A 21 2.10 -10.35 -5.01
C ARG A 21 2.89 -9.60 -3.95
N CYS A 22 2.85 -10.09 -2.72
CA CYS A 22 3.65 -9.58 -1.62
C CYS A 22 5.12 -9.78 -1.94
N GLU A 23 5.91 -8.69 -1.93
CA GLU A 23 7.35 -8.76 -2.21
C GLU A 23 8.13 -9.57 -1.16
N VAL A 24 7.58 -9.78 0.04
CA VAL A 24 8.25 -10.49 1.14
C VAL A 24 8.00 -12.00 1.12
N CYS A 25 6.78 -12.44 0.81
CA CYS A 25 6.42 -13.87 0.89
C CYS A 25 5.67 -14.43 -0.32
N GLY A 26 5.50 -13.66 -1.39
CA GLY A 26 4.88 -14.09 -2.65
C GLY A 26 3.36 -14.31 -2.64
N HIS A 27 2.72 -14.33 -1.46
CA HIS A 27 1.27 -14.43 -1.30
C HIS A 27 0.55 -13.17 -1.82
N LYS A 28 -0.79 -13.18 -1.85
CA LYS A 28 -1.58 -12.00 -2.26
C LYS A 28 -1.20 -10.76 -1.43
N GLY A 29 -0.79 -9.70 -2.13
CA GLY A 29 -0.45 -8.39 -1.59
C GLY A 29 -1.58 -7.42 -1.87
N PHE A 30 -2.15 -6.85 -0.81
CA PHE A 30 -3.30 -5.94 -0.87
C PHE A 30 -2.95 -4.52 -0.41
N PHE A 31 -1.77 -4.33 0.18
CA PHE A 31 -1.32 -3.08 0.73
C PHE A 31 -0.04 -2.64 0.03
N THR A 32 0.18 -1.34 -0.08
CA THR A 32 1.44 -0.77 -0.56
C THR A 32 2.14 -0.09 0.60
N VAL A 33 3.40 -0.46 0.85
CA VAL A 33 4.26 0.17 1.87
C VAL A 33 5.28 1.05 1.19
N ARG A 34 5.48 2.26 1.71
CA ARG A 34 6.56 3.16 1.32
C ARG A 34 7.87 2.72 1.97
N LYS A 35 8.94 2.53 1.19
CA LYS A 35 10.28 2.14 1.65
C LYS A 35 11.06 3.31 2.27
N THR A 36 10.64 4.54 2.00
CA THR A 36 11.28 5.78 2.45
C THR A 36 10.60 6.37 3.70
N PHE A 37 11.31 7.22 4.45
CA PHE A 37 10.77 7.92 5.62
C PHE A 37 9.93 9.18 5.30
N ASP A 38 9.83 9.55 4.03
CA ASP A 38 9.01 10.68 3.58
C ASP A 38 7.55 10.50 4.04
N THR A 39 6.93 11.56 4.58
CA THR A 39 5.58 11.57 5.15
C THR A 39 4.56 12.31 4.29
N ARG A 40 4.96 12.87 3.13
CA ARG A 40 4.03 13.54 2.21
C ARG A 40 3.03 12.54 1.65
N THR A 41 1.75 12.91 1.60
CA THR A 41 0.69 12.04 1.06
C THR A 41 0.94 11.68 -0.40
N GLU A 42 1.39 12.65 -1.20
CA GLU A 42 1.69 12.47 -2.61
C GLU A 42 3.21 12.46 -2.82
N LEU A 43 3.73 11.35 -3.34
CA LEU A 43 5.12 11.16 -3.72
C LEU A 43 5.16 10.24 -4.93
N ILE A 44 5.65 10.73 -6.06
CA ILE A 44 5.82 9.95 -7.29
C ILE A 44 7.05 9.06 -7.14
N GLY A 45 6.91 7.77 -7.40
CA GLY A 45 7.99 6.80 -7.29
C GLY A 45 7.54 5.43 -7.80
N TRP A 46 8.51 4.55 -8.06
CA TRP A 46 8.27 3.21 -8.61
C TRP A 46 8.61 2.16 -7.54
N VAL A 47 9.21 1.03 -7.96
CA VAL A 47 9.57 -0.12 -7.12
C VAL A 47 10.65 0.19 -6.08
N ASP A 48 11.38 1.28 -6.27
CA ASP A 48 12.36 1.85 -5.35
C ASP A 48 11.69 2.53 -4.14
N VAL A 49 10.51 3.13 -4.34
CA VAL A 49 9.78 3.87 -3.31
C VAL A 49 8.67 3.02 -2.67
N TYR A 50 8.03 2.14 -3.43
CA TYR A 50 6.84 1.41 -3.00
C TYR A 50 6.98 -0.10 -3.16
N MET A 51 6.40 -0.88 -2.24
CA MET A 51 6.27 -2.33 -2.36
C MET A 51 4.87 -2.83 -2.00
N PRO A 52 4.28 -3.73 -2.79
CA PRO A 52 3.09 -4.46 -2.39
C PRO A 52 3.42 -5.51 -1.31
N VAL A 53 2.58 -5.58 -0.28
CA VAL A 53 2.70 -6.51 0.84
C VAL A 53 1.35 -7.08 1.27
N CYS A 54 1.37 -8.25 1.89
CA CYS A 54 0.20 -8.82 2.56
C CYS A 54 -0.05 -8.15 3.92
N LEU A 55 -1.21 -8.40 4.54
CA LEU A 55 -1.59 -7.79 5.82
C LEU A 55 -0.53 -7.99 6.92
N LYS A 56 -0.01 -9.22 7.05
CA LYS A 56 1.03 -9.55 8.05
C LYS A 56 2.28 -8.68 7.86
N HIS A 57 2.78 -8.57 6.64
CA HIS A 57 3.97 -7.79 6.35
C HIS A 57 3.70 -6.28 6.34
N TYR A 58 2.47 -5.83 6.08
CA TYR A 58 2.09 -4.43 6.29
C TYR A 58 2.25 -4.02 7.77
N ILE A 59 1.63 -4.79 8.68
CA ILE A 59 1.68 -4.51 10.12
C ILE A 59 3.13 -4.56 10.63
N ASN A 60 3.87 -5.61 10.26
CA ASN A 60 5.27 -5.77 10.69
C ASN A 60 6.17 -4.66 10.13
N ASN A 61 6.04 -4.30 8.85
CA ASN A 61 6.86 -3.23 8.27
C ASN A 61 6.53 -1.86 8.87
N GLN A 62 5.26 -1.57 9.20
CA GLN A 62 4.89 -0.34 9.88
C GLN A 62 5.56 -0.24 11.26
N ILE A 63 5.71 -1.35 11.98
CA ILE A 63 6.42 -1.41 13.26
C ILE A 63 7.92 -1.12 13.05
N VAL A 64 8.55 -1.76 12.05
CA VAL A 64 9.97 -1.57 11.75
C VAL A 64 10.26 -0.12 11.32
N ILE A 65 9.48 0.45 10.40
CA ILE A 65 9.67 1.83 9.90
C ILE A 65 9.47 2.85 11.03
N LYS A 66 8.52 2.63 11.93
CA LYS A 66 8.31 3.50 13.11
C LYS A 66 9.41 3.35 14.16
N ALA A 67 9.97 2.15 14.34
CA ALA A 67 11.06 1.89 15.28
C ALA A 67 12.43 2.38 14.80
N SER A 68 12.59 2.65 13.50
CA SER A 68 13.79 3.27 12.90
C SER A 68 13.70 4.81 12.80
N LYS A 69 12.66 5.43 13.35
CA LYS A 69 12.55 6.89 13.55
C LYS A 69 12.93 7.25 14.98
#